data_AF-A0A1Y5HC00-F1
#
_entry.id   AF-A0A1Y5HC00-F1
#
_cell.length_a   1.000
_cell.length_b   1.000
_cell.length_c   1.000
_cell.angle_alpha   90.00
_cell.angle_beta   90.00
_cell.angle_gamma   90.00
#
_symmetry.space_group_name_H-M   'P 1'
#
loop_
_entity.id
_entity.type
_entity.pdbx_description
1 polymer ?
#
loop_
_entity_poly.entity_id
_entity_poly.type
_entity_poly.pdbx_seq_one_letter_code
_entity_poly.pdbx_strand_id
1 'polypeptide(L)'
;MAKIDRRTYVDMYGPTVGDKVRLGDTELFISPEKDFTVYGDEVKFGGGKVIRDGMGQSQSTSDKVPDTVITNALILDASGIVKADVAINNGRIQAIGKAGNPDTQAGVTIEVGPGTEVISGEGQILTAGAIDAHIHFICPQQVEEALMAGTTTMIGGGTGPATGTNATTCTPGPWHLGKMMQAVDELPMNFGFLGKGNASLPEALEEQCLAGAVGLKLHEDWGTTPASIDNCLTVAEKFDVQVAIHTD
;
A
#
# COMPACT_ATOMS: atom_id res chain seq x y z
N MET A 1 29.42 28.75 8.01
CA MET A 1 28.10 28.19 7.65
C MET A 1 27.41 29.14 6.68
N ALA A 2 26.92 28.60 5.56
CA ALA A 2 26.00 29.33 4.70
C ALA A 2 24.61 29.39 5.34
N LYS A 3 23.77 30.33 4.90
CA LYS A 3 22.37 30.43 5.32
C LYS A 3 21.48 30.32 4.08
N ILE A 4 20.38 29.61 4.21
CA ILE A 4 19.30 29.53 3.22
C ILE A 4 18.02 29.99 3.92
N ASP A 5 17.20 30.78 3.23
CA ASP A 5 15.89 31.13 3.77
C ASP A 5 14.93 29.93 3.65
N ARG A 6 13.91 29.94 4.51
CA ARG A 6 13.00 28.80 4.65
C ARG A 6 12.18 28.53 3.39
N ARG A 7 11.80 29.58 2.65
CA ARG A 7 10.99 29.42 1.44
C ARG A 7 11.80 28.74 0.34
N THR A 8 13.02 29.19 0.11
CA THR A 8 13.94 28.58 -0.85
C THR A 8 14.24 27.12 -0.48
N TYR A 9 14.41 26.80 0.80
CA TYR A 9 14.58 25.41 1.25
C TYR A 9 13.39 24.53 0.86
N VAL A 10 12.17 24.98 1.16
CA VAL A 10 10.93 24.25 0.83
C VAL A 10 10.76 24.07 -0.67
N ASP A 11 11.05 25.11 -1.47
CA ASP A 11 10.96 25.02 -2.93
C ASP A 11 12.02 24.05 -3.52
N MET A 12 13.14 23.81 -2.83
CA MET A 12 14.19 22.90 -3.28
C MET A 12 14.01 21.45 -2.80
N TYR A 13 13.62 21.24 -1.55
CA TYR A 13 13.62 19.93 -0.89
C TYR A 13 12.26 19.51 -0.33
N GLY A 14 11.24 20.36 -0.43
CA GLY A 14 9.95 20.18 0.22
C GLY A 14 9.93 20.62 1.69
N PRO A 15 8.77 20.54 2.36
CA PRO A 15 8.58 21.01 3.73
C PRO A 15 9.43 20.25 4.74
N THR A 16 9.79 20.92 5.85
CA THR A 16 10.47 20.34 7.01
C THR A 16 9.73 20.69 8.32
N VAL A 17 10.25 20.26 9.47
CA VAL A 17 9.61 20.43 10.78
C VAL A 17 9.26 21.90 11.03
N GLY A 18 7.97 22.15 11.31
CA GLY A 18 7.39 23.47 11.55
C GLY A 18 6.67 24.09 10.35
N ASP A 19 6.81 23.51 9.15
CA ASP A 19 6.02 23.89 7.97
C ASP A 19 4.64 23.25 7.99
N LYS A 20 3.69 23.85 7.25
CA LYS A 20 2.35 23.29 7.08
C LYS A 20 2.03 23.11 5.61
N VAL A 21 1.42 21.98 5.27
CA VAL A 21 0.91 21.66 3.94
C VAL A 21 -0.59 21.45 4.03
N ARG A 22 -1.35 22.14 3.17
CA ARG A 22 -2.80 21.91 3.03
C ARG A 22 -3.03 20.65 2.20
N LEU A 23 -3.93 19.78 2.62
CA LEU A 23 -4.31 18.60 1.85
C LEU A 23 -5.37 18.97 0.81
N GLY A 24 -4.98 19.01 -0.46
CA GLY A 24 -5.85 19.42 -1.56
C GLY A 24 -6.43 20.82 -1.34
N ASP A 25 -7.72 20.96 -1.58
CA ASP A 25 -8.53 22.16 -1.33
C ASP A 25 -9.30 22.10 0.00
N THR A 26 -8.98 21.14 0.87
CA THR A 26 -9.60 21.01 2.20
C THR A 26 -9.06 22.05 3.19
N GLU A 27 -9.66 22.12 4.38
CA GLU A 27 -9.14 22.88 5.54
C GLU A 27 -8.26 22.03 6.47
N LEU A 28 -7.78 20.88 5.99
CA LEU A 28 -6.85 20.02 6.73
C LEU A 28 -5.41 20.42 6.40
N PHE A 29 -4.60 20.56 7.46
CA PHE A 29 -3.19 20.90 7.36
C PHE A 29 -2.34 19.88 8.09
N ILE A 30 -1.29 19.41 7.44
CA ILE A 30 -0.29 18.51 8.01
C ILE A 30 1.04 19.23 8.19
N SER A 31 1.83 18.79 9.16
CA SER A 31 3.19 19.28 9.43
C SER A 31 4.09 18.08 9.68
N PRO A 32 5.31 18.04 9.11
CA PRO A 32 6.30 17.05 9.52
C PRO A 32 6.58 17.17 11.02
N GLU A 33 6.45 16.06 11.74
CA GLU A 33 6.75 15.91 13.17
C GLU A 33 8.25 15.64 13.38
N LYS A 34 8.88 15.04 12.38
CA LYS A 34 10.31 14.76 12.33
C LYS A 34 10.83 14.87 10.91
N ASP A 35 12.05 15.36 10.77
CA ASP A 35 12.84 15.28 9.54
C ASP A 35 14.09 14.44 9.82
N PHE A 36 14.34 13.42 9.00
CA PHE A 36 15.48 12.52 9.14
C PHE A 36 16.75 13.05 8.47
N THR A 37 16.64 14.12 7.69
CA THR A 37 17.80 14.68 6.97
C THR A 37 18.83 15.33 7.90
N VAL A 38 20.01 15.58 7.34
CA VAL A 38 21.01 16.49 7.89
C VAL A 38 21.06 17.71 6.97
N TYR A 39 20.76 18.90 7.48
CA TYR A 39 20.62 20.08 6.62
C TYR A 39 21.91 20.43 5.88
N GLY A 40 21.82 20.52 4.54
CA GLY A 40 22.95 20.69 3.63
C GLY A 40 23.45 19.39 3.00
N ASP A 41 22.96 18.24 3.47
CA ASP A 41 23.30 16.89 3.02
C ASP A 41 22.09 16.16 2.40
N GLU A 42 21.05 16.92 1.99
CA GLU A 42 19.90 16.39 1.26
C GLU A 42 20.36 15.74 -0.06
N VAL A 43 19.78 14.59 -0.39
CA VAL A 43 20.08 13.93 -1.66
C VAL A 43 19.11 14.39 -2.74
N LYS A 44 19.64 14.87 -3.86
CA LYS A 44 18.87 15.19 -5.08
C LYS A 44 19.56 14.63 -6.30
N PHE A 45 18.77 14.08 -7.21
CA PHE A 45 19.23 13.58 -8.50
C PHE A 45 19.08 14.62 -9.62
N GLY A 46 20.02 14.59 -10.57
CA GLY A 46 20.03 15.46 -11.76
C GLY A 46 21.43 16.03 -12.09
N GLY A 47 21.53 16.68 -13.25
CA GLY A 47 22.78 17.27 -13.73
C GLY A 47 23.39 18.25 -12.73
N GLY A 48 24.61 17.98 -12.27
CA GLY A 48 25.33 18.82 -11.30
C GLY A 48 24.82 18.73 -9.86
N LYS A 49 23.91 17.80 -9.52
CA LYS A 49 23.35 17.65 -8.16
C LYS A 49 24.15 16.66 -7.29
N VAL A 50 23.51 16.09 -6.27
CA VAL A 50 24.17 15.36 -5.18
C VAL A 50 24.38 13.89 -5.52
N ILE A 51 23.34 13.18 -6.00
CA ILE A 51 23.43 11.75 -6.34
C ILE A 51 24.20 11.61 -7.66
N ARG A 52 25.52 11.52 -7.53
CA ARG A 52 26.52 11.32 -8.59
C ARG A 52 27.66 10.51 -8.02
N ASP A 53 28.39 9.83 -8.91
CA ASP A 53 29.54 9.00 -8.59
C ASP A 53 30.53 9.69 -7.65
N GLY A 54 30.83 9.03 -6.52
CA GLY A 54 31.75 9.50 -5.49
C GLY A 54 31.24 10.67 -4.63
N MET A 55 30.03 11.17 -4.90
CA MET A 55 29.37 12.24 -4.13
C MET A 55 28.30 11.62 -3.24
N GLY A 56 27.01 11.85 -3.49
CA GLY A 56 25.90 11.19 -2.80
C GLY A 56 25.64 9.74 -3.24
N GLN A 57 26.36 9.25 -4.25
CA GLN A 57 26.39 7.84 -4.64
C GLN A 57 27.76 7.24 -4.24
N SER A 58 27.73 6.16 -3.46
CA SER A 58 28.91 5.41 -3.03
C SER A 58 29.40 4.42 -4.09
N GLN A 59 30.45 3.67 -3.76
CA GLN A 59 31.02 2.61 -4.62
C GLN A 59 30.52 1.21 -4.25
N SER A 60 29.57 1.10 -3.32
CA SER A 60 29.12 -0.20 -2.81
C SER A 60 28.34 -1.00 -3.85
N THR A 61 28.42 -2.32 -3.71
CA THR A 61 27.72 -3.31 -4.53
C THR A 61 26.26 -3.49 -4.09
N SER A 62 25.44 -4.06 -4.98
CA SER A 62 23.99 -4.22 -4.80
C SER A 62 23.55 -5.04 -3.57
N ASP A 63 24.45 -5.78 -2.92
CA ASP A 63 24.17 -6.46 -1.65
C ASP A 63 24.06 -5.49 -0.45
N LYS A 64 24.53 -4.25 -0.60
CA LYS A 64 24.56 -3.24 0.46
C LYS A 64 23.64 -2.05 0.24
N VAL A 65 23.18 -1.84 -0.99
CA VAL A 65 22.39 -0.67 -1.40
C VAL A 65 21.00 -1.11 -1.85
N PRO A 66 19.97 -0.26 -1.75
CA PRO A 66 18.64 -0.61 -2.22
C PRO A 66 18.57 -0.56 -3.75
N ASP A 67 17.56 -1.23 -4.31
CA ASP A 67 17.25 -1.16 -5.74
C ASP A 67 16.71 0.21 -6.14
N THR A 68 15.97 0.87 -5.24
CA THR A 68 15.39 2.20 -5.49
C THR A 68 15.35 3.02 -4.21
N VAL A 69 15.55 4.34 -4.33
CA VAL A 69 15.33 5.30 -3.25
C VAL A 69 14.33 6.37 -3.68
N ILE A 70 13.31 6.61 -2.86
CA ILE A 70 12.43 7.78 -2.95
C ILE A 70 13.03 8.87 -2.07
N THR A 71 13.47 9.97 -2.69
CA THR A 71 14.19 11.03 -1.97
C THR A 71 13.25 12.13 -1.46
N ASN A 72 13.53 12.67 -0.28
CA ASN A 72 12.85 13.85 0.30
C ASN A 72 11.31 13.75 0.34
N ALA A 73 10.75 12.58 0.64
CA ALA A 73 9.31 12.40 0.70
C ALA A 73 8.72 12.96 2.00
N LEU A 74 7.58 13.66 1.90
CA LEU A 74 6.72 13.90 3.06
C LEU A 74 5.79 12.69 3.25
N ILE A 75 6.13 11.83 4.19
CA ILE A 75 5.37 10.62 4.50
C ILE A 75 4.19 10.99 5.39
N LEU A 76 2.99 10.61 4.96
CA LEU A 76 1.76 10.70 5.73
C LEU A 76 1.25 9.29 5.98
N ASP A 77 1.31 8.85 7.23
CA ASP A 77 0.88 7.52 7.64
C ASP A 77 0.19 7.56 9.01
N ALA A 78 -0.54 6.49 9.36
CA ALA A 78 -1.15 6.33 10.68
C ALA A 78 -0.10 6.33 11.82
N SER A 79 1.15 5.94 11.51
CA SER A 79 2.25 5.96 12.48
C SER A 79 2.85 7.35 12.73
N GLY A 80 2.52 8.35 11.91
CA GLY A 80 2.97 9.73 12.06
C GLY A 80 3.21 10.43 10.73
N ILE A 81 3.62 11.70 10.81
CA ILE A 81 3.90 12.55 9.64
C ILE A 81 5.37 12.92 9.65
N VAL A 82 6.16 12.38 8.74
CA VAL A 82 7.63 12.54 8.76
C VAL A 82 8.21 12.90 7.40
N LYS A 83 9.35 13.58 7.41
CA LYS A 83 10.14 13.87 6.21
C LYS A 83 11.37 12.95 6.18
N ALA A 84 11.48 12.13 5.14
CA ALA A 84 12.55 11.13 5.04
C ALA A 84 12.79 10.67 3.60
N ASP A 85 13.90 9.97 3.39
CA ASP A 85 14.13 9.13 2.22
C ASP A 85 13.63 7.70 2.50
N VAL A 86 13.14 7.01 1.47
CA VAL A 86 12.59 5.65 1.57
C VAL A 86 13.33 4.71 0.64
N ALA A 87 13.87 3.62 1.19
CA ALA A 87 14.57 2.59 0.45
C ALA A 87 13.63 1.44 0.07
N ILE A 88 13.69 1.00 -1.18
CA ILE A 88 12.98 -0.17 -1.70
C ILE A 88 14.03 -1.18 -2.19
N ASN A 89 13.91 -2.41 -1.72
CA ASN A 89 14.79 -3.50 -2.11
C ASN A 89 13.99 -4.80 -2.24
N ASN A 90 14.16 -5.53 -3.34
CA ASN A 90 13.44 -6.76 -3.65
C ASN A 90 11.91 -6.63 -3.47
N GLY A 91 11.34 -5.52 -3.96
CA GLY A 91 9.90 -5.23 -3.89
C GLY A 91 9.35 -4.92 -2.49
N ARG A 92 10.21 -4.67 -1.50
CA ARG A 92 9.81 -4.34 -0.12
C ARG A 92 10.43 -3.03 0.34
N ILE A 93 9.74 -2.34 1.25
CA ILE A 93 10.31 -1.21 1.98
C ILE A 93 11.43 -1.75 2.88
N GLN A 94 12.66 -1.34 2.62
CA GLN A 94 13.84 -1.78 3.37
C GLN A 94 14.11 -0.87 4.57
N ALA A 95 13.97 0.45 4.39
CA ALA A 95 14.28 1.44 5.40
C ALA A 95 13.62 2.79 5.11
N ILE A 96 13.40 3.57 6.18
CA ILE A 96 12.98 4.97 6.13
C ILE A 96 14.01 5.76 6.96
N GLY A 97 14.66 6.76 6.37
CA GLY A 97 15.75 7.47 7.03
C GLY A 97 16.44 8.49 6.15
N LYS A 98 17.78 8.57 6.25
CA LYS A 98 18.62 9.48 5.46
C LYS A 98 19.44 8.71 4.44
N ALA A 99 19.18 8.96 3.17
CA ALA A 99 19.91 8.36 2.07
C ALA A 99 21.17 9.13 1.71
N GLY A 100 22.12 8.46 1.05
CA GLY A 100 23.30 9.09 0.48
C GLY A 100 24.53 8.19 0.51
N ASN A 101 25.70 8.81 0.55
CA ASN A 101 26.97 8.12 0.60
C ASN A 101 27.62 8.27 1.99
N PRO A 102 27.85 7.18 2.75
CA PRO A 102 28.49 7.25 4.06
C PRO A 102 29.95 7.72 4.00
N ASP A 103 30.62 7.64 2.84
CA ASP A 103 32.01 8.10 2.70
C ASP A 103 32.14 9.63 2.74
N THR A 104 31.07 10.35 2.40
CA THR A 104 31.11 11.82 2.21
C THR A 104 30.06 12.59 2.98
N GLN A 105 29.02 11.91 3.49
CA GLN A 105 27.87 12.55 4.14
C GLN A 105 27.65 12.01 5.55
N ALA A 106 27.16 12.86 6.45
CA ALA A 106 26.89 12.46 7.83
C ALA A 106 25.52 11.77 7.96
N GLY A 107 25.42 10.82 8.91
CA GLY A 107 24.14 10.25 9.35
C GLY A 107 23.43 9.36 8.32
N VAL A 108 24.13 8.86 7.30
CA VAL A 108 23.56 7.97 6.28
C VAL A 108 23.09 6.66 6.92
N THR A 109 21.80 6.35 6.76
CA THR A 109 21.18 5.08 7.15
C THR A 109 20.74 4.26 5.95
N ILE A 110 20.69 4.87 4.76
CA ILE A 110 20.35 4.25 3.48
C ILE A 110 21.49 4.56 2.51
N GLU A 111 22.37 3.60 2.27
CA GLU A 111 23.48 3.81 1.34
C GLU A 111 22.98 3.74 -0.11
N VAL A 112 23.34 4.72 -0.94
CA VAL A 112 23.00 4.78 -2.37
C VAL A 112 24.22 4.38 -3.17
N GLY A 113 24.11 3.38 -4.04
CA GLY A 113 25.22 2.91 -4.87
C GLY A 113 24.86 2.87 -6.36
N PRO A 114 25.76 2.35 -7.23
CA PRO A 114 25.53 2.30 -8.67
C PRO A 114 24.33 1.46 -9.11
N GLY A 115 23.84 0.55 -8.25
CA GLY A 115 22.66 -0.28 -8.50
C GLY A 115 21.33 0.33 -8.05
N THR A 116 21.34 1.56 -7.52
CA THR A 116 20.15 2.20 -6.93
C THR A 116 19.51 3.19 -7.93
N GLU A 117 18.25 2.97 -8.27
CA GLU A 117 17.41 3.93 -9.01
C GLU A 117 16.86 5.02 -8.07
N VAL A 118 16.47 6.17 -8.62
CA VAL A 118 15.97 7.33 -7.87
C VAL A 118 14.58 7.75 -8.32
N ILE A 119 13.68 7.89 -7.35
CA ILE A 119 12.40 8.58 -7.49
C ILE A 119 12.47 9.90 -6.68
N SER A 120 12.16 11.02 -7.32
CA SER A 120 12.12 12.33 -6.66
C SER A 120 10.79 12.54 -5.92
N GLY A 121 10.85 12.51 -4.59
CA GLY A 121 9.72 12.79 -3.70
C GLY A 121 9.69 14.21 -3.16
N GLU A 122 10.67 15.06 -3.50
CA GLU A 122 10.68 16.46 -3.07
C GLU A 122 9.41 17.21 -3.48
N GLY A 123 8.69 17.76 -2.50
CA GLY A 123 7.42 18.46 -2.71
C GLY A 123 6.22 17.55 -2.93
N GLN A 124 6.38 16.22 -2.85
CA GLN A 124 5.30 15.24 -2.92
C GLN A 124 4.96 14.69 -1.53
N ILE A 125 3.73 14.21 -1.38
CA ILE A 125 3.29 13.43 -0.22
C ILE A 125 3.33 11.95 -0.61
N LEU A 126 3.91 11.11 0.25
CA LEU A 126 3.95 9.67 0.10
C LEU A 126 3.02 9.02 1.13
N THR A 127 2.11 8.17 0.67
CA THR A 127 1.22 7.36 1.51
C THR A 127 1.39 5.88 1.16
N ALA A 128 0.89 5.00 2.03
CA ALA A 128 0.59 3.63 1.60
C ALA A 128 -0.50 3.64 0.51
N GLY A 129 -0.52 2.60 -0.32
CA GLY A 129 -1.64 2.36 -1.24
C GLY A 129 -2.90 1.96 -0.47
N ALA A 130 -4.06 2.39 -0.95
CA ALA A 130 -5.33 2.12 -0.28
C ALA A 130 -5.71 0.62 -0.37
N ILE A 131 -6.42 0.15 0.65
CA ILE A 131 -7.01 -1.19 0.72
C ILE A 131 -8.52 -1.03 0.72
N ASP A 132 -9.19 -1.46 -0.35
CA ASP A 132 -10.65 -1.51 -0.41
C ASP A 132 -11.11 -2.93 -0.12
N ALA A 133 -11.94 -3.08 0.92
CA ALA A 133 -12.41 -4.38 1.41
C ALA A 133 -13.90 -4.66 1.19
N HIS A 134 -14.56 -3.90 0.30
CA HIS A 134 -15.96 -4.12 -0.08
C HIS A 134 -16.16 -4.17 -1.59
N ILE A 135 -15.27 -4.87 -2.31
CA ILE A 135 -15.34 -4.96 -3.76
C ILE A 135 -16.38 -5.99 -4.23
N HIS A 136 -17.28 -5.56 -5.11
CA HIS A 136 -18.07 -6.47 -5.93
C HIS A 136 -17.35 -6.67 -7.25
N PHE A 137 -16.79 -7.87 -7.50
CA PHE A 137 -16.08 -8.18 -8.75
C PHE A 137 -17.05 -8.40 -9.93
N ILE A 138 -17.75 -7.32 -10.31
CA ILE A 138 -18.75 -7.27 -11.37
C ILE A 138 -18.07 -7.23 -12.74
N CYS A 139 -17.00 -6.45 -12.88
CA CYS A 139 -16.26 -6.31 -14.12
C CYS A 139 -14.78 -5.98 -13.87
N PRO A 140 -13.87 -6.39 -14.78
CA PRO A 140 -12.43 -6.19 -14.60
C PRO A 140 -11.98 -4.72 -14.71
N GLN A 141 -12.77 -3.86 -15.35
CA GLN A 141 -12.44 -2.43 -15.52
C GLN A 141 -12.30 -1.69 -14.18
N GLN A 142 -12.96 -2.17 -13.12
CA GLN A 142 -12.83 -1.59 -11.78
C GLN A 142 -11.38 -1.64 -11.25
N VAL A 143 -10.56 -2.60 -11.69
CA VAL A 143 -9.17 -2.74 -11.23
C VAL A 143 -8.33 -1.54 -11.67
N GLU A 144 -8.49 -1.11 -12.93
CA GLU A 144 -7.77 0.06 -13.46
C GLU A 144 -8.23 1.34 -12.75
N GLU A 145 -9.54 1.54 -12.60
CA GLU A 145 -10.07 2.71 -11.89
C GLU A 145 -9.62 2.77 -10.42
N ALA A 146 -9.63 1.63 -9.72
CA ALA A 146 -9.14 1.54 -8.36
C ALA A 146 -7.64 1.88 -8.28
N LEU A 147 -6.83 1.34 -9.18
CA LEU A 147 -5.39 1.60 -9.22
C LEU A 147 -5.09 3.08 -9.49
N MET A 148 -5.80 3.71 -10.43
CA MET A 148 -5.64 5.13 -10.75
C MET A 148 -6.10 6.05 -9.61
N ALA A 149 -7.03 5.59 -8.77
CA ALA A 149 -7.43 6.27 -7.54
C ALA A 149 -6.45 6.07 -6.36
N GLY A 150 -5.43 5.23 -6.51
CA GLY A 150 -4.42 4.95 -5.48
C GLY A 150 -4.68 3.70 -4.63
N THR A 151 -5.64 2.86 -5.00
CA THR A 151 -5.87 1.55 -4.37
C THR A 151 -4.87 0.53 -4.91
N THR A 152 -4.24 -0.23 -4.02
CA THR A 152 -3.29 -1.29 -4.38
C THR A 152 -3.70 -2.67 -3.87
N THR A 153 -4.82 -2.76 -3.15
CA THR A 153 -5.40 -4.01 -2.67
C THR A 153 -6.91 -3.98 -2.76
N MET A 154 -7.50 -5.01 -3.38
CA MET A 154 -8.94 -5.18 -3.53
C MET A 154 -9.39 -6.50 -2.86
N ILE A 155 -10.22 -6.40 -1.83
CA ILE A 155 -10.81 -7.54 -1.12
C ILE A 155 -12.33 -7.49 -1.30
N GLY A 156 -12.92 -8.62 -1.66
CA GLY A 156 -14.34 -8.69 -1.99
C GLY A 156 -14.75 -10.01 -2.60
N GLY A 157 -15.83 -10.06 -3.36
CA GLY A 157 -16.27 -11.29 -4.00
C GLY A 157 -17.10 -11.05 -5.26
N GLY A 158 -17.12 -12.03 -6.16
CA GLY A 158 -17.87 -11.93 -7.40
C GLY A 158 -17.44 -12.92 -8.47
N THR A 159 -18.21 -12.99 -9.54
CA THR A 159 -18.00 -13.91 -10.67
C THR A 159 -18.25 -13.24 -12.02
N GLY A 160 -18.14 -11.90 -12.07
CA GLY A 160 -18.60 -11.10 -13.20
C GLY A 160 -20.03 -10.58 -13.01
N PRO A 161 -20.73 -10.16 -14.08
CA PRO A 161 -21.99 -9.42 -14.00
C PRO A 161 -23.22 -10.31 -13.73
N ALA A 162 -23.07 -11.35 -12.92
CA ALA A 162 -24.16 -12.22 -12.50
C ALA A 162 -25.00 -11.53 -11.41
N THR A 163 -26.30 -11.84 -11.36
CA THR A 163 -27.24 -11.26 -10.37
C THR A 163 -26.73 -11.37 -8.93
N GLY A 164 -26.16 -12.51 -8.55
CA GLY A 164 -25.59 -12.72 -7.21
C GLY A 164 -24.41 -11.79 -6.90
N THR A 165 -23.54 -11.51 -7.87
CA THR A 165 -22.40 -10.61 -7.71
C THR A 165 -22.82 -9.14 -7.71
N ASN A 166 -23.83 -8.79 -8.52
CA ASN A 166 -24.40 -7.44 -8.51
C ASN A 166 -25.01 -7.08 -7.15
N ALA A 167 -25.47 -8.09 -6.39
CA ALA A 167 -26.04 -7.90 -5.04
C ALA A 167 -25.03 -8.14 -3.91
N THR A 168 -24.09 -9.08 -4.06
CA THR A 168 -23.31 -9.59 -2.92
C THR A 168 -21.82 -9.76 -3.27
N THR A 169 -20.95 -9.46 -2.30
CA THR A 169 -19.50 -9.68 -2.39
C THR A 169 -19.12 -11.15 -2.15
N CYS A 170 -19.67 -12.06 -2.95
CA CYS A 170 -19.48 -13.50 -2.81
C CYS A 170 -18.89 -14.12 -4.08
N THR A 171 -17.81 -14.89 -3.94
CA THR A 171 -17.28 -15.81 -4.96
C THR A 171 -17.64 -17.25 -4.54
N PRO A 172 -18.80 -17.79 -4.95
CA PRO A 172 -19.35 -19.00 -4.37
C PRO A 172 -18.68 -20.28 -4.86
N GLY A 173 -18.12 -21.06 -3.93
CA GLY A 173 -17.65 -22.42 -4.17
C GLY A 173 -16.25 -22.53 -4.80
N PRO A 174 -15.61 -23.72 -4.74
CA PRO A 174 -14.22 -23.91 -5.14
C PRO A 174 -13.92 -23.57 -6.60
N TRP A 175 -14.83 -23.87 -7.53
CA TRP A 175 -14.60 -23.64 -8.95
C TRP A 175 -14.49 -22.15 -9.28
N HIS A 176 -15.39 -21.33 -8.76
CA HIS A 176 -15.38 -19.89 -9.01
C HIS A 176 -14.18 -19.20 -8.33
N LEU A 177 -13.83 -19.62 -7.11
CA LEU A 177 -12.62 -19.14 -6.43
C LEU A 177 -11.37 -19.41 -7.29
N GLY A 178 -11.20 -20.63 -7.78
CA GLY A 178 -10.08 -20.97 -8.66
C GLY A 178 -10.06 -20.16 -9.97
N LYS A 179 -11.23 -19.90 -10.57
CA LYS A 179 -11.33 -19.08 -11.78
C LYS A 179 -11.05 -17.60 -11.56
N MET A 180 -11.50 -17.04 -10.46
CA MET A 180 -11.21 -15.65 -10.13
C MET A 180 -9.72 -15.44 -9.85
N MET A 181 -9.06 -16.36 -9.14
CA MET A 181 -7.61 -16.32 -8.94
C MET A 181 -6.84 -16.38 -10.27
N GLN A 182 -7.22 -17.29 -11.17
CA GLN A 182 -6.61 -17.36 -12.52
C GLN A 182 -6.83 -16.08 -13.33
N ALA A 183 -7.99 -15.42 -13.18
CA ALA A 183 -8.35 -14.25 -13.97
C ALA A 183 -7.58 -12.98 -13.57
N VAL A 184 -6.98 -12.94 -12.36
CA VAL A 184 -6.30 -11.75 -11.83
C VAL A 184 -4.78 -11.89 -11.76
N ASP A 185 -4.22 -13.04 -12.15
CA ASP A 185 -2.79 -13.37 -11.98
C ASP A 185 -1.83 -12.39 -12.68
N GLU A 186 -2.28 -11.75 -13.76
CA GLU A 186 -1.49 -10.78 -14.54
C GLU A 186 -1.77 -9.31 -14.15
N LEU A 187 -2.64 -9.06 -13.17
CA LEU A 187 -3.03 -7.70 -12.79
C LEU A 187 -2.11 -7.15 -11.68
N PRO A 188 -1.62 -5.89 -11.78
CA PRO A 188 -0.71 -5.29 -10.80
C PRO A 188 -1.48 -4.78 -9.56
N MET A 189 -2.20 -5.67 -8.88
CA MET A 189 -3.08 -5.39 -7.74
C MET A 189 -3.07 -6.60 -6.81
N ASN A 190 -3.12 -6.36 -5.49
CA ASN A 190 -3.31 -7.46 -4.54
C ASN A 190 -4.79 -7.82 -4.46
N PHE A 191 -5.12 -9.11 -4.41
CA PHE A 191 -6.51 -9.58 -4.35
C PHE A 191 -6.79 -10.47 -3.14
N GLY A 192 -8.00 -10.34 -2.60
CA GLY A 192 -8.58 -11.29 -1.65
C GLY A 192 -10.02 -11.61 -2.02
N PHE A 193 -10.38 -12.89 -2.12
CA PHE A 193 -11.73 -13.32 -2.48
C PHE A 193 -12.51 -13.84 -1.27
N LEU A 194 -13.72 -13.35 -1.08
CA LEU A 194 -14.66 -13.77 -0.06
C LEU A 194 -15.57 -14.87 -0.62
N GLY A 195 -15.68 -15.99 0.10
CA GLY A 195 -16.68 -17.01 -0.17
C GLY A 195 -18.07 -16.59 0.30
N LYS A 196 -19.09 -17.39 0.00
CA LYS A 196 -20.44 -17.20 0.54
C LYS A 196 -20.55 -17.84 1.92
N GLY A 197 -20.91 -17.05 2.94
CA GLY A 197 -21.07 -17.49 4.33
C GLY A 197 -22.47 -17.97 4.71
N ASN A 198 -23.47 -17.73 3.87
CA ASN A 198 -24.86 -18.13 4.14
C ASN A 198 -25.09 -19.64 3.99
N ALA A 199 -24.80 -20.40 5.04
CA ALA A 199 -25.16 -21.81 5.20
C ALA A 199 -25.34 -22.14 6.68
N SER A 200 -26.20 -23.11 7.02
CA SER A 200 -26.41 -23.57 8.41
C SER A 200 -25.66 -24.86 8.75
N LEU A 201 -24.87 -25.40 7.82
CA LEU A 201 -23.97 -26.54 8.02
C LEU A 201 -22.56 -26.16 7.56
N PRO A 202 -21.51 -26.68 8.20
CA PRO A 202 -20.16 -26.14 8.03
C PRO A 202 -19.51 -26.57 6.71
N GLU A 203 -19.77 -27.78 6.21
CA GLU A 203 -18.95 -28.43 5.18
C GLU A 203 -18.81 -27.61 3.89
N ALA A 204 -19.90 -26.96 3.47
CA ALA A 204 -19.92 -26.10 2.27
C ALA A 204 -19.17 -24.76 2.46
N LEU A 205 -18.99 -24.31 3.69
CA LEU A 205 -18.15 -23.15 4.01
C LEU A 205 -16.68 -23.56 4.08
N GLU A 206 -16.40 -24.71 4.70
CA GLU A 206 -15.04 -25.24 4.83
C GLU A 206 -14.38 -25.47 3.47
N GLU A 207 -15.09 -26.02 2.48
CA GLU A 207 -14.55 -26.22 1.13
C GLU A 207 -14.16 -24.91 0.44
N GLN A 208 -14.84 -23.80 0.73
CA GLN A 208 -14.52 -22.49 0.17
C GLN A 208 -13.24 -21.91 0.79
N CYS A 209 -13.08 -22.06 2.10
CA CYS A 209 -11.83 -21.70 2.79
C CYS A 209 -10.66 -22.51 2.24
N LEU A 210 -10.82 -23.83 2.10
CA LEU A 210 -9.80 -24.73 1.51
C LEU A 210 -9.48 -24.39 0.06
N ALA A 211 -10.44 -23.85 -0.68
CA ALA A 211 -10.25 -23.42 -2.06
C ALA A 211 -9.57 -22.05 -2.21
N GLY A 212 -9.26 -21.36 -1.10
CA GLY A 212 -8.50 -20.10 -1.08
C GLY A 212 -9.33 -18.85 -0.81
N ALA A 213 -10.56 -18.97 -0.28
CA ALA A 213 -11.26 -17.81 0.23
C ALA A 213 -10.54 -17.23 1.47
N VAL A 214 -10.30 -15.91 1.48
CA VAL A 214 -9.64 -15.21 2.61
C VAL A 214 -10.63 -14.79 3.71
N GLY A 215 -11.92 -15.04 3.48
CA GLY A 215 -13.03 -14.70 4.36
C GLY A 215 -14.35 -15.14 3.77
N LEU A 216 -15.43 -14.94 4.53
CA LEU A 216 -16.80 -15.29 4.12
C LEU A 216 -17.70 -14.07 4.24
N LYS A 217 -18.61 -13.89 3.27
CA LYS A 217 -19.66 -12.85 3.30
C LYS A 217 -21.01 -13.47 3.64
N LEU A 218 -21.63 -13.00 4.71
CA LEU A 218 -23.05 -13.16 5.00
C LEU A 218 -23.83 -12.00 4.38
N HIS A 219 -24.89 -12.30 3.63
CA HIS A 219 -25.75 -11.28 3.01
C HIS A 219 -27.24 -11.62 3.10
N GLU A 220 -28.09 -10.61 3.31
CA GLU A 220 -29.55 -10.79 3.50
C GLU A 220 -30.22 -11.46 2.29
N ASP A 221 -29.82 -11.12 1.06
CA ASP A 221 -30.27 -11.74 -0.19
C ASP A 221 -30.05 -13.26 -0.25
N TRP A 222 -29.10 -13.78 0.53
CA TRP A 222 -28.84 -15.21 0.70
C TRP A 222 -29.35 -15.77 2.04
N GLY A 223 -29.99 -14.93 2.86
CA GLY A 223 -30.54 -15.23 4.19
C GLY A 223 -29.51 -15.08 5.30
N THR A 224 -29.41 -13.89 5.92
CA THR A 224 -28.56 -13.63 7.09
C THR A 224 -29.28 -13.98 8.39
N THR A 225 -29.62 -15.26 8.54
CA THR A 225 -30.30 -15.77 9.74
C THR A 225 -29.32 -15.99 10.90
N PRO A 226 -29.78 -16.02 12.17
CA PRO A 226 -28.94 -16.39 13.30
C PRO A 226 -28.22 -17.75 13.12
N ALA A 227 -28.88 -18.74 12.48
CA ALA A 227 -28.28 -20.05 12.23
C ALA A 227 -27.11 -19.98 11.22
N SER A 228 -27.23 -19.16 10.17
CA SER A 228 -26.12 -18.94 9.23
C SER A 228 -24.99 -18.12 9.85
N ILE A 229 -25.30 -17.16 10.72
CA ILE A 229 -24.28 -16.36 11.43
C ILE A 229 -23.44 -17.26 12.34
N ASP A 230 -24.10 -18.06 13.19
CA ASP A 230 -23.44 -18.97 14.13
C ASP A 230 -22.52 -19.98 13.44
N ASN A 231 -23.03 -20.65 12.39
CA ASN A 231 -22.24 -21.60 11.61
C ASN A 231 -21.07 -20.92 10.88
N CYS A 232 -21.28 -19.75 10.28
CA CYS A 232 -20.23 -19.03 9.57
C CYS A 232 -19.11 -18.57 10.52
N LEU A 233 -19.44 -18.05 11.71
CA LEU A 233 -18.44 -17.68 12.73
C LEU A 233 -17.68 -18.92 13.24
N THR A 234 -18.38 -20.04 13.45
CA THR A 234 -17.73 -21.30 13.87
C THR A 234 -16.70 -21.79 12.84
N VAL A 235 -17.02 -21.71 11.54
CA VAL A 235 -16.08 -22.07 10.48
C VAL A 235 -14.94 -21.06 10.38
N ALA A 236 -15.23 -19.76 10.53
CA ALA A 236 -14.22 -18.71 10.52
C ALA A 236 -13.15 -18.89 11.60
N GLU A 237 -13.55 -19.20 12.84
CA GLU A 237 -12.65 -19.52 13.95
C GLU A 237 -11.78 -20.74 13.66
N LYS A 238 -12.33 -21.78 13.01
CA LYS A 238 -11.58 -22.99 12.66
C LYS A 238 -10.49 -22.75 11.61
N PHE A 239 -10.73 -21.82 10.67
CA PHE A 239 -9.85 -21.57 9.52
C PHE A 239 -9.02 -20.29 9.65
N ASP A 240 -9.21 -19.51 10.73
CA ASP A 240 -8.58 -18.21 10.95
C ASP A 240 -8.82 -17.23 9.77
N VAL A 241 -10.09 -17.10 9.39
CA VAL A 241 -10.54 -16.20 8.30
C VAL A 241 -11.56 -15.19 8.81
N GLN A 242 -11.68 -14.04 8.14
CA GLN A 242 -12.63 -12.98 8.54
C GLN A 242 -14.07 -13.28 8.08
N VAL A 243 -15.06 -12.77 8.82
CA VAL A 243 -16.47 -12.73 8.39
C VAL A 243 -16.91 -11.29 8.14
N ALA A 244 -17.39 -11.02 6.93
CA ALA A 244 -18.10 -9.79 6.59
C ALA A 244 -19.60 -10.06 6.60
N ILE A 245 -20.41 -9.07 7.04
CA ILE A 245 -21.85 -9.25 7.18
C ILE A 245 -22.64 -8.07 6.64
N HIS A 246 -23.73 -8.39 5.95
CA HIS A 246 -24.86 -7.50 5.65
C HIS A 246 -26.10 -8.16 6.26
N THR A 247 -26.68 -7.51 7.27
CA THR A 247 -27.74 -8.07 8.15
C THR A 247 -29.12 -8.07 7.51
N ASP A 248 -30.05 -8.82 8.09
CA ASP A 248 -31.51 -8.70 7.87
C ASP A 248 -32.03 -7.33 8.35
#